data_AF-A0A4U1CDL7-F1
#
_entry.id   AF-A0A4U1CDL7-F1
#
_cell.length_a   1.000
_cell.length_b   1.000
_cell.length_c   1.000
_cell.angle_alpha   90.00
_cell.angle_beta   90.00
_cell.angle_gamma   90.00
#
_symmetry.space_group_name_H-M   'P 1'
#
loop_
_entity.id
_entity.type
_entity.pdbx_description
1 polymer ?
#
loop_
_entity_poly.entity_id
_entity_poly.type
_entity_poly.pdbx_seq_one_letter_code
_entity_poly.pdbx_strand_id
1 'polypeptide(L)'
;MRVCGGQLHFPESIDTVLEADNFLRFNWSTEEGDNGHDQDQVFMLAYSPGEDKGDSGKHVCQPTGAFRKDGTDGLQLKPKRNEVEYHIYIGFIALDRSCQADSVYLGKVTVLAK
;
A
#
# COMPACT_ATOMS: atom_id res chain seq x y z
N MET A 1 -6.96 -10.59 4.99
CA MET A 1 -7.55 -9.56 5.88
C MET A 1 -7.78 -8.31 5.04
N ARG A 2 -8.89 -7.60 5.22
CA ARG A 2 -9.18 -6.33 4.55
C ARG A 2 -8.96 -5.20 5.58
N VAL A 3 -8.27 -4.13 5.20
CA VAL A 3 -7.91 -3.01 6.09
C VAL A 3 -8.74 -1.75 5.85
N CYS A 4 -9.26 -1.56 4.64
CA CYS A 4 -10.31 -0.57 4.35
C CYS A 4 -11.34 -1.17 3.38
N GLY A 5 -12.58 -0.66 3.39
CA GLY A 5 -13.65 -1.21 2.56
C GLY A 5 -14.62 -0.17 2.02
N GLY A 6 -15.10 -0.39 0.80
CA GLY A 6 -16.05 0.46 0.09
C GLY A 6 -16.27 0.01 -1.35
N GLN A 7 -16.85 0.88 -2.18
CA GLN A 7 -17.32 0.52 -3.53
C GLN A 7 -16.61 1.28 -4.66
N LEU A 8 -15.58 2.08 -4.36
CA LEU A 8 -14.79 2.74 -5.38
C LEU A 8 -14.11 1.71 -6.27
N HIS A 9 -14.06 1.97 -7.58
CA HIS A 9 -13.42 1.11 -8.55
C HIS A 9 -11.96 0.86 -8.19
N PHE A 10 -11.58 -0.41 -8.24
CA PHE A 10 -10.23 -0.84 -7.94
C PHE A 10 -9.51 -1.17 -9.26
N PRO A 11 -8.25 -0.73 -9.46
CA PRO A 11 -7.49 -1.06 -10.67
C PRO A 11 -7.47 -2.56 -11.01
N GLU A 12 -7.54 -2.87 -12.30
CA GLU A 12 -7.53 -4.22 -12.86
C GLU A 12 -6.22 -4.95 -12.60
N SER A 13 -5.10 -4.23 -12.60
CA SER A 13 -3.77 -4.77 -12.33
C SER A 13 -3.06 -3.98 -11.25
N ILE A 14 -2.44 -4.70 -10.33
CA ILE A 14 -1.66 -4.17 -9.22
C ILE A 14 -0.49 -5.10 -8.93
N ASP A 15 0.66 -4.53 -8.61
CA ASP A 15 1.81 -5.27 -8.11
C ASP A 15 2.64 -4.42 -7.14
N THR A 16 3.61 -5.08 -6.51
CA THR A 16 4.64 -4.41 -5.72
C THR A 16 6.01 -4.97 -6.03
N VAL A 17 7.01 -4.10 -6.01
CA VAL A 17 8.42 -4.45 -6.15
C VAL A 17 9.20 -3.87 -4.98
N LEU A 18 9.91 -4.72 -4.23
CA LEU A 18 10.89 -4.26 -3.26
C LEU A 18 12.20 -3.92 -3.98
N GLU A 19 12.56 -2.66 -3.96
CA GLU A 19 13.76 -2.14 -4.61
C GLU A 19 14.95 -2.10 -3.65
N ALA A 20 16.08 -1.58 -4.16
CA ALA A 20 17.21 -1.22 -3.33
C ALA A 20 16.78 -0.24 -2.21
N ASP A 21 17.62 -0.18 -1.17
CA ASP A 21 17.38 0.72 -0.03
C ASP A 21 16.06 0.52 0.70
N ASN A 22 15.44 -0.66 0.59
CA ASN A 22 14.19 -1.01 1.26
C ASN A 22 13.01 -0.11 0.83
N PHE A 23 13.05 0.39 -0.41
CA PHE A 23 11.94 1.13 -1.01
C PHE A 23 10.95 0.15 -1.64
N LEU A 24 9.73 0.14 -1.13
CA LEU A 24 8.65 -0.69 -1.66
C LEU A 24 7.84 0.14 -2.66
N ARG A 25 7.99 -0.15 -3.94
CA ARG A 25 7.24 0.48 -5.03
C ARG A 25 5.95 -0.29 -5.29
N PHE A 26 4.85 0.44 -5.39
CA PHE A 26 3.54 -0.05 -5.79
C PHE A 26 3.31 0.38 -7.23
N ASN A 27 2.73 -0.51 -8.04
CA ASN A 27 2.35 -0.21 -9.41
C ASN A 27 0.89 -0.60 -9.60
N TRP A 28 0.15 0.18 -10.39
CA TRP A 28 -1.24 -0.11 -10.73
C TRP A 28 -1.59 0.41 -12.12
N SER A 29 -2.64 -0.15 -12.71
CA SER A 29 -3.22 0.35 -13.95
C SER A 29 -4.11 1.58 -13.72
N THR A 30 -4.10 2.51 -14.67
CA THR A 30 -4.58 3.88 -14.46
C THR A 30 -6.04 4.11 -14.85
N GLU A 31 -6.79 3.06 -15.17
CA GLU A 31 -8.21 3.14 -15.49
C GLU A 31 -9.04 3.61 -14.29
N GLU A 32 -10.05 4.43 -14.59
CA GLU A 32 -10.98 5.01 -13.62
C GLU A 32 -12.12 4.05 -13.30
N GLY A 33 -12.63 3.31 -14.28
CA GLY A 33 -13.84 2.49 -14.15
C GLY A 33 -15.11 3.31 -13.90
N ASP A 34 -16.18 2.65 -13.44
CA ASP A 34 -17.53 3.24 -13.39
C ASP A 34 -17.72 4.35 -12.34
N ASN A 35 -16.82 4.46 -11.36
CA ASN A 35 -16.90 5.45 -10.28
C ASN A 35 -15.55 5.91 -9.73
N GLY A 36 -14.44 5.58 -10.39
CA GLY A 36 -13.14 6.14 -10.07
C GLY A 36 -12.90 7.47 -10.78
N HIS A 37 -11.82 8.13 -10.39
CA HIS A 37 -11.38 9.40 -10.95
C HIS A 37 -9.85 9.39 -11.06
N ASP A 38 -9.30 10.10 -12.06
CA ASP A 38 -7.85 10.18 -12.31
C ASP A 38 -7.07 10.70 -11.07
N GLN A 39 -7.73 11.54 -10.27
CA GLN A 39 -7.25 12.14 -9.02
C GLN A 39 -7.68 11.39 -7.74
N ASP A 40 -8.23 10.18 -7.83
CA ASP A 40 -8.30 9.31 -6.65
C ASP A 40 -6.90 9.10 -6.09
N GLN A 41 -6.76 9.01 -4.77
CA GLN A 41 -5.45 8.86 -4.15
C GLN A 41 -5.23 7.43 -3.68
N VAL A 42 -4.02 6.91 -3.89
CA VAL A 42 -3.64 5.60 -3.37
C VAL A 42 -3.48 5.65 -1.84
N PHE A 43 -3.98 4.62 -1.17
CA PHE A 43 -3.69 4.28 0.22
C PHE A 43 -2.67 3.13 0.21
N MET A 44 -1.57 3.27 0.92
CA MET A 44 -0.54 2.22 1.01
C MET A 44 -0.22 1.89 2.48
N LEU A 45 -0.13 0.61 2.80
CA LEU A 45 0.20 0.14 4.14
C LEU A 45 1.14 -1.07 4.10
N ALA A 46 2.24 -0.97 4.83
CA ALA A 46 3.10 -2.08 5.20
C ALA A 46 2.97 -2.31 6.71
N TYR A 47 2.51 -3.49 7.14
CA TYR A 47 2.25 -3.82 8.54
C TYR A 47 2.98 -5.09 8.96
N SER A 48 3.76 -5.02 10.05
CA SER A 48 4.38 -6.17 10.71
C SER A 48 3.53 -6.56 11.93
N PRO A 49 2.78 -7.68 11.88
CA PRO A 49 2.06 -8.18 13.05
C PRO A 49 3.03 -8.61 14.17
N GLY A 50 4.26 -9.00 13.79
CA GLY A 50 5.35 -9.45 14.66
C GLY A 50 5.02 -10.71 15.44
N GLU A 51 5.72 -11.80 15.14
CA GLU A 51 5.82 -12.95 16.04
C GLU A 51 6.88 -12.70 17.12
N ASP A 52 7.90 -11.89 16.82
CA ASP A 52 8.97 -11.49 17.74
C ASP A 52 8.69 -10.14 18.43
N LYS A 53 8.83 -10.15 19.76
CA LYS A 53 8.43 -9.08 20.70
C LYS A 53 9.06 -7.69 20.45
N GLY A 54 10.06 -7.58 19.58
CA GLY A 54 10.73 -6.30 19.26
C GLY A 54 10.09 -5.50 18.12
N ASP A 55 9.37 -6.18 17.22
CA ASP A 55 8.96 -5.62 15.92
C ASP A 55 7.45 -5.77 15.63
N SER A 56 6.69 -6.27 16.61
CA SER A 56 5.23 -6.34 16.59
C SER A 56 4.58 -4.95 16.56
N GLY A 57 3.60 -4.79 15.68
CA GLY A 57 2.83 -3.56 15.51
C GLY A 57 3.55 -2.48 14.68
N LYS A 58 4.73 -2.76 14.13
CA LYS A 58 5.42 -1.81 13.25
C LYS A 58 4.63 -1.62 11.96
N HIS A 59 4.47 -0.37 11.54
CA HIS A 59 3.84 -0.07 10.27
C HIS A 59 4.49 1.13 9.59
N VAL A 60 4.38 1.15 8.27
CA VAL A 60 4.61 2.32 7.44
C VAL A 60 3.35 2.50 6.61
N CYS A 61 2.77 3.70 6.63
CA CYS A 61 1.50 3.98 5.99
C CYS A 61 1.59 5.33 5.29
N GLN A 62 1.03 5.40 4.08
CA GLN A 62 0.77 6.62 3.35
C GLN A 62 -0.73 6.63 3.02
N PRO A 63 -1.56 7.37 3.78
CA PRO A 63 -3.00 7.31 3.59
C PRO A 63 -3.49 8.09 2.37
N THR A 64 -2.72 9.09 1.93
CA THR A 64 -2.99 9.92 0.75
C THR A 64 -1.71 10.01 -0.07
N GLY A 65 -1.45 8.99 -0.88
CA GLY A 65 -0.30 8.92 -1.78
C GLY A 65 -0.54 9.65 -3.10
N ALA A 66 0.16 9.20 -4.12
CA ALA A 66 0.01 9.64 -5.51
C ALA A 66 -1.42 9.46 -6.04
N PHE A 67 -1.70 10.12 -7.16
CA PHE A 67 -2.99 10.02 -7.82
C PHE A 67 -3.07 8.74 -8.65
N ARG A 68 -4.28 8.24 -8.89
CA ARG A 68 -4.55 7.06 -9.73
C ARG A 68 -3.87 7.16 -11.08
N LYS A 69 -3.90 8.33 -11.72
CA LYS A 69 -3.26 8.56 -13.02
C LYS A 69 -1.75 8.43 -13.03
N ASP A 70 -1.09 8.52 -11.87
CA ASP A 70 0.37 8.42 -11.78
C ASP A 70 0.83 6.96 -11.96
N GLY A 71 -0.03 5.98 -11.69
CA GLY A 71 0.24 4.55 -11.90
C GLY A 71 1.27 3.94 -10.94
N THR A 72 1.89 4.74 -10.08
CA THR A 72 2.92 4.30 -9.14
C THR A 72 3.12 5.25 -7.96
N ASP A 73 3.53 4.70 -6.82
CA ASP A 73 4.01 5.42 -5.63
C ASP A 73 4.82 4.42 -4.76
N GLY A 74 5.38 4.84 -3.63
CA GLY A 74 6.13 3.94 -2.78
C GLY A 74 6.24 4.30 -1.30
N LEU A 75 6.63 3.29 -0.54
CA LEU A 75 6.88 3.39 0.90
C LEU A 75 8.35 3.09 1.20
N GLN A 76 9.00 4.01 1.91
CA GLN A 76 10.32 3.75 2.45
C GLN A 76 10.22 2.91 3.73
N LEU A 77 10.64 1.65 3.68
CA LEU A 77 10.66 0.76 4.84
C LEU A 77 11.97 0.97 5.60
N LYS A 78 11.88 1.23 6.91
CA LYS A 78 13.04 1.50 7.78
C LYS A 78 13.04 0.57 8.99
N PRO A 79 13.36 -0.72 8.81
CA PRO A 79 13.55 -1.62 9.95
C PRO A 79 14.68 -1.10 10.84
N LYS A 80 14.40 -0.90 12.12
CA LYS A 80 15.36 -0.35 13.10
C LYS A 80 16.33 -1.39 13.65
N ARG A 81 15.90 -2.65 13.72
CA ARG A 81 16.62 -3.79 14.29
C ARG A 81 16.09 -5.03 13.55
N ASN A 82 16.99 -5.96 13.26
CA ASN A 82 16.69 -7.27 12.67
C ASN A 82 16.03 -7.23 11.29
N GLU A 83 15.78 -8.43 10.79
CA GLU A 83 14.88 -8.72 9.69
C GLU A 83 13.43 -8.49 10.13
N VAL A 84 12.65 -7.77 9.33
CA VAL A 84 11.23 -7.51 9.59
C VAL A 84 10.41 -7.94 8.37
N GLU A 85 9.40 -8.77 8.61
CA GLU A 85 8.40 -9.15 7.60
C GLU A 85 7.22 -8.18 7.65
N TYR A 86 6.90 -7.57 6.52
CA TYR A 86 5.74 -6.69 6.35
C TYR A 86 4.69 -7.32 5.46
N HIS A 87 3.45 -7.31 5.93
CA HIS A 87 2.25 -7.57 5.14
C HIS A 87 1.83 -6.30 4.41
N ILE A 88 1.62 -6.42 3.09
CA ILE A 88 1.42 -5.28 2.21
C ILE A 88 -0.03 -5.16 1.78
N TYR A 89 -0.57 -3.96 1.90
CA TYR A 89 -1.93 -3.61 1.51
C TYR A 89 -1.93 -2.33 0.69
N ILE A 90 -2.83 -2.29 -0.29
CA ILE A 90 -3.11 -1.11 -1.12
C ILE A 90 -4.62 -0.85 -1.13
N GLY A 91 -5.02 0.42 -1.27
CA GLY A 91 -6.40 0.86 -1.40
C GLY A 91 -6.46 2.15 -2.24
N PHE A 92 -7.67 2.62 -2.55
CA PHE A 92 -7.88 3.92 -3.18
C PHE A 92 -8.94 4.71 -2.41
N ILE A 93 -8.75 6.02 -2.33
CA ILE A 93 -9.64 6.98 -1.71
C ILE A 93 -10.12 7.94 -2.81
N ALA A 94 -11.43 8.17 -2.89
CA ALA A 94 -12.00 9.06 -3.88
C ALA A 94 -11.43 10.48 -3.74
N LEU A 95 -11.31 11.20 -4.86
CA LEU A 95 -10.85 12.61 -4.89
C LEU A 95 -11.54 13.49 -3.82
N ASP A 96 -12.85 13.35 -3.68
CA ASP A 96 -13.67 14.12 -2.75
C ASP A 96 -13.72 13.51 -1.33
N ARG A 97 -13.02 12.39 -1.12
CA ARG A 97 -12.98 11.59 0.11
C ARG A 97 -14.35 11.09 0.57
N SER A 98 -15.33 11.01 -0.33
CA SER A 98 -16.68 10.53 -0.03
C SER A 98 -16.73 9.01 0.15
N CYS A 99 -15.86 8.29 -0.53
CA CYS A 99 -15.75 6.84 -0.46
C CYS A 99 -14.32 6.35 -0.71
N GLN A 100 -14.16 5.03 -0.59
CA GLN A 100 -12.91 4.31 -0.77
C GLN A 100 -13.18 2.97 -1.44
N ALA A 101 -12.13 2.35 -1.95
CA ALA A 101 -12.19 0.99 -2.47
C ALA A 101 -11.95 -0.04 -1.35
N ASP A 102 -12.28 -1.29 -1.61
CA ASP A 102 -11.77 -2.40 -0.80
C ASP A 102 -10.26 -2.49 -0.91
N SER A 103 -9.56 -2.54 0.22
CA SER A 103 -8.11 -2.76 0.19
C SER A 103 -7.78 -4.16 -0.33
N VAL A 104 -6.72 -4.28 -1.11
CA VAL A 104 -6.18 -5.56 -1.57
C VAL A 104 -4.89 -5.89 -0.84
N TYR A 105 -4.74 -7.16 -0.45
CA TYR A 105 -3.52 -7.70 0.12
C TYR A 105 -2.57 -8.16 -0.98
N LEU A 106 -1.36 -7.62 -1.03
CA LEU A 106 -0.36 -7.89 -2.08
C LEU A 106 0.70 -8.91 -1.68
N GLY A 107 0.60 -9.46 -0.46
CA GLY A 107 1.55 -10.44 0.04
C GLY A 107 2.48 -9.88 1.11
N LYS A 108 3.67 -10.46 1.19
CA LYS A 108 4.66 -10.19 2.23
C LYS A 108 5.99 -9.78 1.60
N VAL A 109 6.69 -8.88 2.28
CA VAL A 109 8.08 -8.54 1.95
C VAL A 109 8.93 -8.59 3.21
N THR A 110 10.13 -9.11 3.07
CA THR A 110 11.09 -9.21 4.17
C THR A 110 12.20 -8.19 3.96
N VAL A 111 12.48 -7.41 5.01
CA VAL A 111 13.37 -6.25 4.91
C VAL A 111 14.41 -6.32 6.02
N LEU A 112 15.68 -6.14 5.66
CA LEU A 112 16.79 -6.16 6.61
C LEU A 112 17.10 -4.74 7.11
N ALA A 113 17.41 -4.63 8.41
CA ALA A 113 18.06 -3.45 8.97
C ALA A 113 19.39 -3.19 8.26
N LYS A 114 19.59 -1.96 7.78
CA LYS A 114 20.86 -1.47 7.24
C LYS A 114 21.63 -0.71 8.31
#